data_AF-A0A956TU95-F1
#
_entry.id   AF-A0A956TU95-F1
#
_cell.length_a   1.000
_cell.length_b   1.000
_cell.length_c   1.000
_cell.angle_alpha   90.00
_cell.angle_beta   90.00
_cell.angle_gamma   90.00
#
_symmetry.space_group_name_H-M   'P 1'
#
loop_
_entity.id
_entity.type
_entity.pdbx_description
1 polymer ?
#
loop_
_entity_poly.entity_id
_entity_poly.type
_entity_poly.pdbx_seq_one_letter_code
_entity_poly.pdbx_strand_id
1 'polypeptide(L)'
;MTRIYPFTAPRLGARPAGPDGRRLIQKQPAGTARMRFGRALNEAEWSRYEQAVGQAKQRLGVENLGMITPIRSLPTPLNTGIGSLHGALPFFGFIKRLGFNVAQVDPDGFSQVNNISPYLGTTFSTSPLQIDLTPLETEAWGNLLAQGTTAGIAAKNPRQHTNRVAYPYAYKQVYETALTQAYKTFVDKRQTLPDLDAAFAHFKQANAEWLQRDALFDVLNKSVYHSDDWEHWKGPNAELDKHLF
;
A
#
# COMPACT_ATOMS: atom_id res chain seq x y z
N MET A 1 -23.78 -21.70 -21.37
CA MET A 1 -22.89 -22.88 -21.42
C MET A 1 -21.53 -22.43 -21.90
N THR A 2 -20.61 -22.16 -20.99
CA THR A 2 -19.29 -21.59 -21.30
C THR A 2 -18.26 -22.70 -21.32
N ARG A 3 -17.67 -22.98 -22.50
CA ARG A 3 -16.59 -23.96 -22.64
C ARG A 3 -15.33 -23.43 -21.97
N ILE A 4 -14.89 -24.12 -20.93
CA ILE A 4 -13.58 -23.93 -20.32
C ILE A 4 -12.57 -24.73 -21.16
N TYR A 5 -11.63 -24.05 -21.83
CA TYR A 5 -10.47 -24.72 -22.41
C TYR A 5 -9.39 -24.89 -21.34
N PRO A 6 -8.88 -26.10 -21.09
CA PRO A 6 -7.77 -26.27 -20.16
C PRO A 6 -6.49 -25.70 -20.78
N PHE A 7 -5.84 -24.78 -20.05
CA PHE A 7 -4.50 -24.30 -20.38
C PHE A 7 -3.48 -25.35 -19.93
N THR A 8 -3.00 -26.17 -20.85
CA THR A 8 -1.84 -27.04 -20.64
C THR A 8 -0.56 -26.23 -20.85
N ALA A 9 0.26 -26.12 -19.80
CA ALA A 9 1.59 -25.52 -19.91
C ALA A 9 2.44 -26.28 -20.96
N PRO A 10 3.20 -25.61 -21.83
CA PRO A 10 4.09 -26.30 -22.75
C PRO A 10 5.16 -27.02 -21.94
N ARG A 11 5.28 -28.35 -22.12
CA ARG A 11 6.51 -29.06 -21.76
C ARG A 11 7.65 -28.40 -22.52
N LEU A 12 8.72 -28.02 -21.84
CA LEU A 12 9.97 -27.56 -22.45
C LEU A 12 10.52 -28.68 -23.34
N GLY A 13 10.09 -28.70 -24.59
CA GLY A 13 10.60 -29.59 -25.62
C GLY A 13 12.05 -29.23 -25.92
N ALA A 14 12.90 -30.25 -26.04
CA ALA A 14 14.25 -30.10 -26.56
C ALA A 14 14.20 -29.38 -27.93
N ARG A 15 15.08 -28.40 -28.13
CA ARG A 15 15.17 -27.65 -29.39
C ARG A 15 15.45 -28.60 -30.56
N PRO A 16 14.83 -28.40 -31.74
CA PRO A 16 15.12 -29.22 -32.91
C PRO A 16 16.56 -28.97 -33.38
N ALA A 17 17.23 -30.05 -33.81
CA ALA A 17 18.54 -29.98 -34.44
C ALA A 17 18.40 -29.41 -35.87
N GLY A 18 19.40 -28.64 -36.31
CA GLY A 18 19.50 -28.19 -37.70
C GLY A 18 19.74 -29.34 -38.69
N PRO A 19 19.63 -29.08 -40.02
CA PRO A 19 19.61 -30.11 -41.06
C PRO A 19 20.89 -30.96 -41.18
N ASP A 20 21.95 -30.59 -40.47
CA ASP A 20 23.29 -31.16 -40.56
C ASP A 20 23.75 -31.82 -39.24
N GLY A 21 22.87 -31.97 -38.25
CA GLY A 21 23.15 -32.73 -37.01
C GLY A 21 24.25 -32.14 -36.12
N ARG A 22 24.80 -30.98 -36.48
CA ARG A 22 25.81 -30.26 -35.69
C ARG A 22 25.10 -29.23 -34.82
N ARG A 23 25.38 -29.27 -33.51
CA ARG A 23 24.97 -28.18 -32.61
C ARG A 23 25.68 -26.90 -33.07
N LEU A 24 24.91 -25.91 -33.52
CA LEU A 24 25.39 -24.54 -33.67
C LEU A 24 25.80 -24.03 -32.29
N ILE A 25 27.08 -24.19 -31.93
CA ILE A 25 27.68 -23.49 -30.82
C ILE A 25 27.88 -22.05 -31.31
N GLN A 26 26.86 -21.21 -31.15
CA GLN A 26 27.10 -19.77 -31.12
C GLN A 26 28.02 -19.51 -29.93
N LYS A 27 29.31 -19.27 -30.20
CA LYS A 27 30.24 -18.73 -29.21
C LYS A 27 29.66 -17.40 -28.73
N GLN A 28 29.09 -17.39 -27.53
CA GLN A 28 28.76 -16.15 -26.86
C GLN A 28 30.06 -15.39 -26.58
N PRO A 29 30.13 -14.07 -26.84
CA PRO A 29 31.31 -13.30 -26.53
C PRO A 29 31.62 -13.34 -25.03
N ALA A 30 32.91 -13.45 -24.70
CA ALA A 30 33.37 -13.44 -23.32
C ALA A 30 32.94 -12.13 -22.64
N GLY A 31 32.02 -12.22 -21.68
CA GLY A 31 31.47 -11.07 -20.95
C GLY A 31 29.95 -11.09 -20.71
N THR A 32 29.21 -11.96 -21.40
CA THR A 32 27.79 -12.17 -21.11
C THR A 32 27.62 -13.09 -19.90
N ALA A 33 27.48 -12.49 -18.71
CA ALA A 33 26.94 -13.17 -17.54
C ALA A 33 25.65 -13.90 -17.94
N ARG A 34 25.70 -15.23 -17.92
CA ARG A 34 24.55 -16.09 -18.24
C ARG A 34 23.47 -15.78 -17.22
N MET A 35 22.31 -15.25 -17.65
CA MET A 35 21.17 -15.02 -16.76
C MET A 35 20.85 -16.33 -16.04
N ARG A 36 21.04 -16.34 -14.72
CA ARG A 36 20.70 -17.46 -13.85
C ARG A 36 19.29 -17.25 -13.33
N PHE A 37 18.34 -18.04 -13.81
CA PHE A 37 16.99 -18.09 -13.24
C PHE A 37 17.04 -18.67 -11.81
N GLY A 38 16.14 -18.23 -10.93
CA GLY A 38 16.03 -18.73 -9.56
C GLY A 38 16.72 -17.89 -8.48
N ARG A 39 17.24 -16.70 -8.82
CA ARG A 39 17.67 -15.67 -7.86
C ARG A 39 17.28 -14.27 -8.34
N ALA A 40 17.28 -13.31 -7.43
CA ALA A 40 17.19 -11.90 -7.79
C ALA A 40 18.37 -11.48 -8.69
N LEU A 41 18.12 -10.52 -9.59
CA LEU A 41 19.17 -9.90 -10.40
C LEU A 41 20.16 -9.17 -9.48
N ASN A 42 21.45 -9.23 -9.81
CA ASN A 42 22.44 -8.36 -9.18
C ASN A 42 22.41 -6.96 -9.83
N GLU A 43 23.15 -6.00 -9.28
CA GLU A 43 23.11 -4.61 -9.76
C GLU A 43 23.57 -4.46 -11.22
N ALA A 44 24.60 -5.20 -11.66
CA ALA A 44 25.04 -5.15 -13.05
C ALA A 44 24.00 -5.73 -14.03
N GLU A 45 23.29 -6.78 -13.61
CA GLU A 45 22.16 -7.36 -14.37
C GLU A 45 20.97 -6.41 -14.40
N TRP A 46 20.67 -5.72 -13.31
CA TRP A 46 19.62 -4.70 -13.25
C TRP A 46 19.92 -3.52 -14.16
N SER A 47 21.14 -2.97 -14.14
CA SER A 47 21.48 -1.85 -15.03
C SER A 47 21.32 -2.21 -16.51
N ARG A 48 21.68 -3.45 -16.89
CA ARG A 48 21.46 -3.97 -18.25
C ARG A 48 19.97 -4.13 -18.57
N TYR A 49 19.18 -4.63 -17.62
CA TYR A 49 17.73 -4.76 -17.75
C TYR A 49 17.06 -3.39 -17.96
N GLU A 50 17.37 -2.41 -17.10
CA GLU A 50 16.83 -1.06 -17.17
C GLU A 50 17.19 -0.38 -18.50
N GLN A 51 18.43 -0.55 -18.98
CA GLN A 51 18.85 -0.06 -20.30
C GLN A 51 18.04 -0.71 -21.43
N ALA A 52 17.83 -2.03 -21.39
CA ALA A 52 17.06 -2.75 -22.41
C ALA A 52 15.59 -2.30 -22.43
N VAL A 53 14.98 -2.12 -21.25
CA VAL A 53 13.61 -1.59 -21.13
C VAL A 53 13.53 -0.16 -21.65
N GLY A 54 14.49 0.70 -21.31
CA GLY A 54 14.55 2.07 -21.82
C GLY A 54 14.63 2.14 -23.34
N GLN A 55 15.51 1.32 -23.95
CA GLN A 55 15.61 1.21 -25.42
C GLN A 55 14.32 0.68 -26.06
N ALA A 56 13.67 -0.30 -25.43
CA ALA A 56 12.40 -0.84 -25.91
C ALA A 56 11.29 0.23 -25.88
N LYS A 57 11.15 0.96 -24.76
CA LYS A 57 10.21 2.08 -24.62
C LYS A 57 10.43 3.14 -25.70
N GLN A 58 11.69 3.54 -25.93
CA GLN A 58 12.04 4.51 -26.96
C GLN A 58 11.65 4.03 -28.36
N ARG A 59 11.97 2.77 -28.71
CA ARG A 59 11.65 2.19 -30.03
C ARG A 59 10.15 2.02 -30.26
N LEU A 60 9.39 1.78 -29.20
CA LEU A 60 7.94 1.63 -29.25
C LEU A 60 7.19 2.95 -29.09
N GLY A 61 7.88 4.07 -28.85
CA GLY A 61 7.24 5.36 -28.58
C GLY A 61 6.43 5.38 -27.27
N VAL A 62 6.78 4.53 -26.29
CA VAL A 62 6.07 4.43 -25.01
C VAL A 62 6.72 5.35 -23.99
N GLU A 63 6.11 6.49 -23.74
CA GLU A 63 6.54 7.41 -22.68
C GLU A 63 6.14 6.87 -21.30
N ASN A 64 4.86 6.50 -21.16
CA ASN A 64 4.28 6.04 -19.90
C ASN A 64 3.93 4.55 -19.94
N LEU A 65 4.47 3.82 -18.96
CA LEU A 65 4.10 2.45 -18.66
C LEU A 65 3.42 2.44 -17.29
N GLY A 66 2.10 2.25 -17.29
CA GLY A 66 1.26 2.30 -16.11
C GLY A 66 1.01 0.93 -15.49
N MET A 67 1.01 0.88 -14.15
CA MET A 67 0.53 -0.24 -13.37
C MET A 67 -0.78 0.17 -12.70
N ILE A 68 -1.83 -0.64 -12.86
CA ILE A 68 -3.10 -0.47 -12.14
C ILE A 68 -3.14 -1.49 -11.02
N THR A 69 -3.27 -1.03 -9.77
CA THR A 69 -3.39 -1.92 -8.61
C THR A 69 -4.24 -1.27 -7.52
N PRO A 70 -5.18 -1.99 -6.89
CA PRO A 70 -5.83 -1.51 -5.68
C PRO A 70 -4.82 -1.30 -4.56
N ILE A 71 -4.98 -0.22 -3.77
CA ILE A 71 -4.10 0.16 -2.66
C ILE A 71 -4.00 -0.97 -1.65
N ARG A 72 -5.14 -1.58 -1.29
CA ARG A 72 -5.20 -2.65 -0.28
C ARG A 72 -4.47 -3.93 -0.71
N SER A 73 -4.13 -4.05 -2.00
CA SER A 73 -3.35 -5.15 -2.57
C SER A 73 -1.86 -4.82 -2.72
N LEU A 74 -1.45 -3.57 -2.43
CA LEU A 74 -0.05 -3.20 -2.48
C LEU A 74 0.75 -3.99 -1.45
N PRO A 75 1.91 -4.55 -1.84
CA PRO A 75 2.76 -5.25 -0.90
C PRO A 75 3.50 -4.25 0.00
N THR A 76 3.50 -4.52 1.29
CA THR A 76 4.25 -3.79 2.32
C THR A 76 5.32 -4.71 2.91
N PRO A 77 6.47 -4.19 3.39
CA PRO A 77 7.50 -5.01 4.03
C PRO A 77 6.99 -5.83 5.21
N LEU A 78 6.10 -5.24 6.03
CA LEU A 78 5.42 -5.89 7.13
C LEU A 78 3.91 -5.97 6.85
N ASN A 79 3.37 -7.19 6.88
CA ASN A 79 1.96 -7.44 6.58
C ASN A 79 1.07 -7.23 7.81
N THR A 80 0.64 -5.99 8.02
CA THR A 80 -0.29 -5.57 9.10
C THR A 80 -1.74 -6.01 8.85
N GLY A 81 -2.01 -6.79 7.80
CA GLY A 81 -3.34 -7.24 7.41
C GLY A 81 -3.90 -6.53 6.19
N ILE A 82 -3.27 -5.45 5.71
CA ILE A 82 -3.71 -4.69 4.55
C ILE A 82 -2.53 -3.99 3.87
N GLY A 83 -2.61 -3.82 2.54
CA GLY A 83 -1.69 -2.96 1.80
C GLY A 83 -1.95 -1.48 2.04
N SER A 84 -0.91 -0.66 1.87
CA SER A 84 -0.98 0.80 2.02
C SER A 84 -0.10 1.52 1.01
N LEU A 85 -0.47 2.74 0.63
CA LEU A 85 0.32 3.57 -0.29
C LEU A 85 1.70 3.89 0.30
N HIS A 86 1.74 4.33 1.57
CA HIS A 86 3.01 4.74 2.20
C HIS A 86 3.88 3.56 2.60
N GLY A 87 3.29 2.40 2.92
CA GLY A 87 4.06 1.17 3.18
C GLY A 87 4.61 0.51 1.91
N ALA A 88 4.09 0.85 0.73
CA ALA A 88 4.49 0.27 -0.55
C ALA A 88 5.63 1.00 -1.26
N LEU A 89 6.27 1.99 -0.63
CA LEU A 89 7.39 2.73 -1.23
C LEU A 89 8.52 1.81 -1.77
N PRO A 90 8.95 0.74 -1.06
CA PRO A 90 9.93 -0.21 -1.61
C PRO A 90 9.44 -0.93 -2.87
N PHE A 91 8.14 -1.24 -2.94
CA PHE A 91 7.53 -1.86 -4.11
C PHE A 91 7.48 -0.90 -5.30
N PHE A 92 7.15 0.37 -5.07
CA PHE A 92 7.21 1.40 -6.11
C PHE A 92 8.64 1.59 -6.64
N GLY A 93 9.65 1.52 -5.75
CA GLY A 93 11.05 1.48 -6.14
C GLY A 93 11.35 0.28 -7.05
N PHE A 94 10.88 -0.91 -6.70
CA PHE A 94 11.06 -2.12 -7.50
C PHE A 94 10.40 -2.04 -8.89
N ILE A 95 9.13 -1.66 -8.99
CA ILE A 95 8.44 -1.59 -10.30
C ILE A 95 9.00 -0.47 -11.19
N LYS A 96 9.56 0.58 -10.60
CA LYS A 96 10.25 1.63 -11.36
C LYS A 96 11.44 1.06 -12.12
N ARG A 97 12.19 0.13 -11.51
CA ARG A 97 13.28 -0.61 -12.18
C ARG A 97 12.76 -1.51 -13.30
N LEU A 98 11.51 -1.97 -13.20
CA LEU A 98 10.84 -2.72 -14.26
C LEU A 98 10.40 -1.85 -15.47
N GLY A 99 10.51 -0.52 -15.36
CA GLY A 99 10.15 0.45 -16.40
C GLY A 99 8.82 1.15 -16.22
N PHE A 100 8.05 0.79 -15.17
CA PHE A 100 6.83 1.48 -14.80
C PHE A 100 7.14 2.88 -14.28
N ASN A 101 6.38 3.87 -14.72
CA ASN A 101 6.53 5.26 -14.28
C ASN A 101 5.20 5.92 -13.92
N VAL A 102 4.10 5.16 -14.00
CA VAL A 102 2.78 5.58 -13.55
C VAL A 102 2.20 4.45 -12.68
N ALA A 103 1.69 4.80 -11.50
CA ALA A 103 0.90 3.91 -10.67
C ALA A 103 -0.52 4.51 -10.58
N GLN A 104 -1.51 3.76 -11.03
CA GLN A 104 -2.92 4.10 -10.89
C GLN A 104 -3.51 3.20 -9.82
N VAL A 105 -4.18 3.83 -8.86
CA VAL A 105 -4.77 3.17 -7.69
C VAL A 105 -6.26 3.51 -7.56
N ASP A 106 -6.98 2.75 -6.73
CA ASP A 106 -8.35 3.09 -6.32
C ASP A 106 -8.36 4.30 -5.37
N PRO A 107 -9.52 4.94 -5.12
CA PRO A 107 -9.61 6.03 -4.15
C PRO A 107 -9.05 5.64 -2.77
N ASP A 108 -8.34 6.57 -2.13
CA ASP A 108 -7.60 6.34 -0.89
C ASP A 108 -8.36 6.73 0.39
N GLY A 109 -9.60 7.19 0.23
CA GLY A 109 -10.52 7.56 1.30
C GLY A 109 -10.81 6.42 2.27
N PHE A 110 -11.22 6.80 3.48
CA PHE A 110 -11.63 5.88 4.52
C PHE A 110 -12.99 5.26 4.19
N SER A 111 -13.03 3.94 4.02
CA SER A 111 -14.26 3.19 3.77
C SER A 111 -14.94 2.75 5.06
N GLN A 112 -16.27 2.62 5.02
CA GLN A 112 -17.06 2.05 6.11
C GLN A 112 -16.55 0.67 6.54
N VAL A 113 -16.81 0.30 7.80
CA VAL A 113 -16.30 -0.95 8.38
C VAL A 113 -16.98 -2.17 7.75
N ASN A 114 -18.27 -2.05 7.47
CA ASN A 114 -19.11 -3.09 6.88
C ASN A 114 -19.07 -3.10 5.34
N ASN A 115 -18.55 -2.04 4.71
CA ASN A 115 -18.45 -1.90 3.26
C ASN A 115 -17.09 -1.31 2.85
N ILE A 116 -16.18 -2.21 2.50
CA ILE A 116 -14.78 -1.88 2.19
C ILE A 116 -14.56 -1.36 0.77
N SER A 117 -15.65 -1.02 0.05
CA SER A 117 -15.57 -0.46 -1.29
C SER A 117 -14.80 0.86 -1.25
N PRO A 118 -13.73 1.02 -2.05
CA PRO A 118 -12.98 2.28 -2.11
C PRO A 118 -13.83 3.44 -2.67
N TYR A 119 -14.94 3.13 -3.34
CA TYR A 119 -15.88 4.13 -3.89
C TYR A 119 -16.96 4.56 -2.90
N LEU A 120 -16.94 4.04 -1.67
CA LEU A 120 -17.82 4.42 -0.57
C LEU A 120 -16.94 4.86 0.61
N GLY A 121 -16.12 5.88 0.39
CA GLY A 121 -15.24 6.43 1.40
C GLY A 121 -15.23 7.96 1.42
N THR A 122 -14.50 8.50 2.37
CA THR A 122 -14.30 9.95 2.52
C THR A 122 -13.70 10.58 1.27
N THR A 123 -14.12 11.81 0.95
CA THR A 123 -13.64 12.54 -0.24
C THR A 123 -12.33 13.30 0.01
N PHE A 124 -12.18 13.89 1.20
CA PHE A 124 -11.00 14.70 1.55
C PHE A 124 -10.03 13.94 2.45
N SER A 125 -10.53 13.29 3.49
CA SER A 125 -9.70 12.52 4.40
C SER A 125 -9.18 11.26 3.75
N THR A 126 -7.89 11.00 3.91
CA THR A 126 -7.30 9.72 3.52
C THR A 126 -7.55 8.68 4.60
N SER A 127 -7.64 7.41 4.21
CA SER A 127 -7.80 6.30 5.15
C SER A 127 -6.60 6.21 6.10
N PRO A 128 -6.79 6.13 7.44
CA PRO A 128 -5.69 5.89 8.38
C PRO A 128 -4.91 4.60 8.10
N LEU A 129 -5.54 3.63 7.42
CA LEU A 129 -4.90 2.40 6.95
C LEU A 129 -3.77 2.66 5.93
N GLN A 130 -3.66 3.86 5.37
CA GLN A 130 -2.58 4.23 4.46
C GLN A 130 -1.26 4.47 5.18
N ILE A 131 -1.28 4.73 6.49
CA ILE A 131 -0.09 5.04 7.27
C ILE A 131 0.80 3.80 7.36
N ASP A 132 2.09 3.97 7.06
CA ASP A 132 3.10 2.99 7.46
C ASP A 132 3.40 3.19 8.95
N LEU A 133 3.21 2.13 9.75
CA LEU A 133 3.45 2.18 11.18
C LEU A 133 4.95 2.08 11.51
N THR A 134 5.76 1.53 10.60
CA THR A 134 7.19 1.28 10.84
C THR A 134 7.97 2.57 11.14
N PRO A 135 7.79 3.68 10.40
CA PRO A 135 8.44 4.96 10.72
C PRO A 135 8.10 5.49 12.11
N LEU A 136 6.91 5.19 12.65
CA LEU A 136 6.48 5.69 13.97
C LEU A 136 7.28 5.10 15.13
N GLU A 137 8.01 4.01 14.90
CA GLU A 137 8.93 3.38 15.87
C GLU A 137 10.33 3.98 15.87
N THR A 138 10.58 4.97 15.01
CA THR A 138 11.90 5.57 14.84
C THR A 138 12.04 6.88 15.60
N GLU A 139 13.29 7.24 15.93
CA GLU A 139 13.62 8.52 16.55
C GLU A 139 13.22 9.72 15.69
N ALA A 140 13.25 9.58 14.36
CA ALA A 140 12.82 10.63 13.43
C ALA A 140 11.36 11.06 13.64
N TRP A 141 10.53 10.17 14.21
CA TRP A 141 9.15 10.47 14.60
C TRP A 141 8.99 10.62 16.12
N GLY A 142 10.07 10.63 16.89
CA GLY A 142 10.02 10.73 18.35
C GLY A 142 9.67 9.41 19.06
N ASN A 143 9.77 8.28 18.37
CA ASN A 143 9.35 6.96 18.86
C ASN A 143 7.90 7.02 19.39
N LEU A 144 6.95 7.40 18.52
CA LEU A 144 5.51 7.43 18.87
C LEU A 144 4.97 6.04 19.16
N LEU A 145 5.52 5.02 18.51
CA LEU A 145 5.31 3.61 18.83
C LEU A 145 6.57 3.01 19.44
N ALA A 146 6.39 2.00 20.29
CA ALA A 146 7.50 1.23 20.82
C ALA A 146 8.13 0.36 19.72
N GLN A 147 9.44 0.21 19.74
CA GLN A 147 10.14 -0.67 18.81
C GLN A 147 9.57 -2.10 18.83
N GLY A 148 9.35 -2.67 17.64
CA GLY A 148 8.80 -4.01 17.46
C GLY A 148 7.27 -4.08 17.49
N THR A 149 6.56 -2.95 17.67
CA THR A 149 5.08 -2.92 17.67
C THR A 149 4.50 -3.43 16.35
N THR A 150 4.98 -2.90 15.23
CA THR A 150 4.58 -3.21 13.85
C THR A 150 4.93 -4.66 13.49
N ALA A 151 6.10 -5.15 13.92
CA ALA A 151 6.48 -6.54 13.75
C ALA A 151 5.55 -7.48 14.54
N GLY A 152 5.21 -7.12 15.78
CA GLY A 152 4.26 -7.86 16.61
C GLY A 152 2.84 -7.86 16.04
N ILE A 153 2.38 -6.75 15.47
CA ILE A 153 1.14 -6.63 14.71
C ILE A 153 1.18 -7.55 13.48
N ALA A 154 2.25 -7.48 12.70
CA ALA A 154 2.37 -8.29 11.49
C ALA A 154 2.34 -9.78 11.84
N ALA A 155 3.00 -10.19 12.92
CA ALA A 155 3.04 -11.57 13.43
C ALA A 155 1.67 -12.10 13.92
N LYS A 156 0.73 -11.23 14.27
CA LYS A 156 -0.63 -11.60 14.72
C LYS A 156 -1.70 -11.56 13.62
N ASN A 157 -1.33 -11.19 12.40
CA ASN A 157 -2.29 -11.08 11.30
C ASN A 157 -2.97 -12.45 11.02
N PRO A 158 -4.31 -12.55 11.13
CA PRO A 158 -5.03 -13.82 11.02
C PRO A 158 -5.11 -14.37 9.59
N ARG A 159 -4.70 -13.57 8.59
CA ARG A 159 -4.67 -13.95 7.18
C ARG A 159 -3.26 -13.98 6.60
N GLN A 160 -2.25 -14.13 7.46
CA GLN A 160 -0.89 -14.44 7.01
C GLN A 160 -0.88 -15.58 5.99
N HIS A 161 -0.06 -15.43 4.95
CA HIS A 161 0.13 -16.43 3.89
C HIS A 161 -1.10 -16.74 3.01
N THR A 162 -2.23 -16.06 3.20
CA THR A 162 -3.44 -16.30 2.39
C THR A 162 -3.56 -15.41 1.15
N ASN A 163 -2.68 -14.40 1.01
CA ASN A 163 -2.79 -13.34 -0.01
C ASN A 163 -4.19 -12.67 -0.02
N ARG A 164 -4.75 -12.45 1.18
CA ARG A 164 -6.04 -11.80 1.38
C ARG A 164 -5.93 -10.74 2.48
N VAL A 165 -6.62 -9.64 2.26
CA VAL A 165 -6.79 -8.56 3.24
C VAL A 165 -7.56 -9.06 4.46
N ALA A 166 -7.11 -8.69 5.65
CA ALA A 166 -7.76 -8.90 6.94
C ALA A 166 -8.35 -7.57 7.46
N TYR A 167 -9.34 -7.02 6.75
CA TYR A 167 -9.81 -5.64 6.98
C TYR A 167 -10.30 -5.39 8.42
N PRO A 168 -11.17 -6.23 9.03
CA PRO A 168 -11.61 -5.99 10.40
C PRO A 168 -10.47 -6.04 11.43
N TYR A 169 -9.48 -6.90 11.20
CA TYR A 169 -8.26 -6.97 12.00
C TYR A 169 -7.43 -5.69 11.86
N ALA A 170 -7.11 -5.32 10.61
CA ALA A 170 -6.30 -4.15 10.31
C ALA A 170 -6.95 -2.88 10.89
N TYR A 171 -8.25 -2.66 10.67
CA TYR A 171 -8.89 -1.44 11.16
C TYR A 171 -9.04 -1.42 12.69
N LYS A 172 -9.83 -2.33 13.26
CA LYS A 172 -10.24 -2.26 14.68
C LYS A 172 -9.14 -2.69 15.65
N GLN A 173 -8.35 -3.70 15.29
CA GLN A 173 -7.41 -4.31 16.23
C GLN A 173 -6.02 -3.70 16.13
N VAL A 174 -5.65 -3.23 14.93
CA VAL A 174 -4.31 -2.71 14.64
C VAL A 174 -4.30 -1.19 14.60
N TYR A 175 -4.89 -0.58 13.58
CA TYR A 175 -4.68 0.84 13.30
C TYR A 175 -5.37 1.74 14.33
N GLU A 176 -6.57 1.39 14.80
CA GLU A 176 -7.23 2.14 15.87
C GLU A 176 -6.40 2.14 17.16
N THR A 177 -5.92 0.97 17.59
CA THR A 177 -5.07 0.82 18.79
C THR A 177 -3.72 1.53 18.63
N ALA A 178 -3.01 1.26 17.54
CA ALA A 178 -1.66 1.78 17.31
C ALA A 178 -1.66 3.30 17.15
N LEU A 179 -2.58 3.85 16.36
CA LEU A 179 -2.65 5.31 16.18
C LEU A 179 -3.11 6.03 17.45
N THR A 180 -3.99 5.42 18.24
CA THR A 180 -4.35 5.96 19.57
C THR A 180 -3.13 5.99 20.50
N GLN A 181 -2.34 4.91 20.55
CA GLN A 181 -1.10 4.87 21.33
C GLN A 181 -0.07 5.89 20.82
N ALA A 182 0.08 6.00 19.50
CA ALA A 182 0.99 6.95 18.89
C ALA A 182 0.59 8.40 19.22
N TYR A 183 -0.70 8.72 19.13
CA TYR A 183 -1.21 10.04 19.47
C TYR A 183 -1.05 10.36 20.96
N LYS A 184 -1.33 9.40 21.85
CA LYS A 184 -1.08 9.57 23.29
C LYS A 184 0.39 9.88 23.55
N THR A 185 1.29 9.10 22.95
CA THR A 185 2.73 9.30 23.09
C THR A 185 3.17 10.66 22.54
N PHE A 186 2.60 11.09 21.41
CA PHE A 186 2.84 12.43 20.85
C PHE A 186 2.41 13.53 21.83
N VAL A 187 1.24 13.41 22.46
CA VAL A 187 0.77 14.37 23.47
C VAL A 187 1.71 14.41 24.67
N ASP A 188 2.09 13.26 25.21
CA ASP A 188 2.99 13.17 26.38
C ASP A 188 4.38 13.73 26.09
N LYS A 189 4.88 13.55 24.86
CA LYS A 189 6.19 14.03 24.39
C LYS A 189 6.16 15.38 23.68
N ARG A 190 5.00 16.03 23.57
CA ARG A 190 4.80 17.19 22.66
C ARG A 190 5.88 18.26 22.79
N GLN A 191 6.24 18.62 24.03
CA GLN A 191 7.26 19.63 24.32
C GLN A 191 8.67 19.24 23.88
N THR A 192 8.93 17.94 23.73
CA THR A 192 10.20 17.38 23.26
C THR A 192 10.21 17.13 21.74
N LEU A 193 9.09 17.37 21.06
CA LEU A 193 8.90 17.16 19.62
C LEU A 193 8.41 18.46 18.93
N PRO A 194 9.11 19.60 19.06
CA PRO A 194 8.62 20.90 18.61
C PRO A 194 8.37 20.96 17.10
N ASP A 195 9.21 20.32 16.28
CA ASP A 195 9.04 20.33 14.82
C ASP A 195 7.79 19.54 14.40
N LEU A 196 7.53 18.41 15.05
CA LEU A 196 6.34 17.60 14.79
C LEU A 196 5.07 18.30 15.29
N ASP A 197 5.13 18.96 16.45
CA ASP A 197 4.01 19.74 16.98
C ASP A 197 3.68 20.93 16.07
N ALA A 198 4.69 21.65 15.59
CA ALA A 198 4.53 22.73 14.63
C ALA A 198 3.95 22.23 13.30
N ALA A 199 4.45 21.12 12.77
CA ALA A 199 3.92 20.52 11.54
C ALA A 199 2.46 20.07 11.71
N PHE A 200 2.10 19.48 12.84
CA PHE A 200 0.74 19.06 13.13
C PHE A 200 -0.21 20.25 13.32
N ALA A 201 0.23 21.31 14.01
CA ALA A 201 -0.52 22.55 14.14
C ALA A 201 -0.76 23.21 12.77
N HIS A 202 0.28 23.30 11.94
CA HIS A 202 0.19 23.82 10.58
C HIS A 202 -0.78 23.00 9.73
N PHE A 203 -0.69 21.67 9.77
CA PHE A 203 -1.62 20.78 9.05
C PHE A 203 -3.08 21.05 9.45
N LYS A 204 -3.38 21.17 10.75
CA LYS A 204 -4.74 21.47 11.22
C LYS A 204 -5.23 22.82 10.71
N GLN A 205 -4.37 23.84 10.73
CA GLN A 205 -4.73 25.18 10.26
C GLN A 205 -4.98 25.20 8.75
N ALA A 206 -4.09 24.56 7.98
CA ALA A 206 -4.18 24.51 6.52
C ALA A 206 -5.43 23.75 6.01
N ASN A 207 -6.00 22.88 6.84
CA ASN A 207 -7.14 22.03 6.49
C ASN A 207 -8.40 22.34 7.32
N ALA A 208 -8.45 23.48 8.00
CA ALA A 208 -9.50 23.81 8.95
C ALA A 208 -10.92 23.83 8.33
N GLU A 209 -11.02 24.10 7.03
CA GLU A 209 -12.30 24.17 6.31
C GLU A 209 -13.09 22.85 6.31
N TRP A 210 -12.39 21.71 6.33
CA TRP A 210 -13.00 20.38 6.25
C TRP A 210 -12.67 19.51 7.48
N LEU A 211 -11.47 19.64 8.05
CA LEU A 211 -10.93 18.71 9.05
C LEU A 211 -11.76 18.67 10.34
N GLN A 212 -12.25 19.82 10.81
CA GLN A 212 -13.04 19.86 12.04
C GLN A 212 -14.38 19.12 11.89
N ARG A 213 -15.03 19.26 10.72
CA ARG A 213 -16.29 18.57 10.43
C ARG A 213 -16.05 17.07 10.30
N ASP A 214 -15.03 16.67 9.53
CA ASP A 214 -14.69 15.26 9.37
C ASP A 214 -14.33 14.57 10.72
N ALA A 215 -13.54 15.24 11.56
CA ALA A 215 -13.20 14.73 12.89
C ALA A 215 -14.43 14.65 13.82
N LEU A 216 -15.33 15.64 13.77
CA LEU A 216 -16.57 15.61 14.56
C LEU A 216 -17.49 14.47 14.10
N PHE A 217 -17.60 14.25 12.80
CA PHE A 217 -18.37 13.14 12.22
C PHE A 217 -17.87 11.79 12.76
N ASP A 218 -16.54 11.58 12.79
CA ASP A 218 -15.94 10.36 13.35
C ASP A 218 -16.24 10.19 14.85
N VAL A 219 -16.20 11.27 15.63
CA VAL A 219 -16.57 11.25 17.06
C VAL A 219 -18.04 10.89 17.26
N LEU A 220 -18.96 11.47 16.49
CA LEU A 220 -20.38 11.16 16.57
C LEU A 220 -20.66 9.70 16.22
N ASN A 221 -20.06 9.20 15.12
CA ASN A 221 -20.16 7.81 14.72
C ASN A 221 -19.69 6.85 15.82
N LYS A 222 -18.54 7.12 16.43
CA LYS A 222 -17.90 6.19 17.38
C LYS A 222 -18.46 6.28 18.79
N SER A 223 -18.77 7.48 19.27
CA SER A 223 -19.05 7.75 20.69
C SER A 223 -20.50 8.05 21.00
N VAL A 224 -21.32 8.43 20.02
CA VAL A 224 -22.73 8.80 20.24
C VAL A 224 -23.68 7.79 19.60
N TYR A 225 -23.52 7.55 18.30
CA TYR A 225 -24.48 6.77 17.51
C TYR A 225 -24.07 5.32 17.26
N HIS A 226 -22.78 5.00 17.42
CA HIS A 226 -22.21 3.67 17.19
C HIS A 226 -22.54 3.09 15.80
N SER A 227 -22.62 3.96 14.79
CA SER A 227 -22.93 3.62 13.40
C SER A 227 -22.13 4.55 12.50
N ASP A 228 -21.51 4.00 11.45
CA ASP A 228 -20.77 4.71 10.41
C ASP A 228 -21.67 5.20 9.25
N ASP A 229 -22.99 5.11 9.43
CA ASP A 229 -24.01 5.56 8.52
C ASP A 229 -24.96 6.53 9.24
N TRP A 230 -24.84 7.82 8.88
CA TRP A 230 -25.60 8.88 9.52
C TRP A 230 -27.10 8.79 9.28
N GLU A 231 -27.54 8.15 8.19
CA GLU A 231 -28.97 7.95 7.91
C GLU A 231 -29.63 7.10 9.01
N HIS A 232 -28.85 6.23 9.65
CA HIS A 232 -29.29 5.35 10.72
C HIS A 232 -29.13 5.94 12.13
N TRP A 233 -28.59 7.16 12.27
CA TRP A 233 -28.48 7.81 13.57
C TRP A 233 -29.86 8.07 14.19
N LYS A 234 -30.00 7.72 15.47
CA LYS A 234 -31.25 7.85 16.26
C LYS A 234 -30.96 8.52 17.58
N GLY A 235 -31.91 9.32 18.06
CA GLY A 235 -31.82 10.01 19.34
C GLY A 235 -32.37 11.44 19.26
N PRO A 236 -32.45 12.13 20.41
CA PRO A 236 -33.05 13.47 20.49
C PRO A 236 -32.31 14.52 19.64
N ASN A 237 -31.01 14.34 19.41
CA ASN A 237 -30.18 15.28 18.65
C ASN A 237 -29.83 14.80 17.23
N ALA A 238 -30.31 13.61 16.81
CA ALA A 238 -29.87 12.99 15.56
C ALA A 238 -30.14 13.88 14.34
N GLU A 239 -31.32 14.48 14.24
CA GLU A 239 -31.63 15.38 13.12
C GLU A 239 -30.77 16.64 13.10
N LEU A 240 -30.46 17.21 14.26
CA LEU A 240 -29.57 18.37 14.35
C LEU A 240 -28.15 17.99 13.91
N ASP A 241 -27.64 16.86 14.40
CA ASP A 241 -26.27 16.42 14.16
C ASP A 241 -26.03 16.04 12.68
N LYS A 242 -27.07 15.55 11.98
CA LYS A 242 -27.02 15.30 10.53
C LYS A 242 -26.80 16.57 9.71
N HIS A 243 -27.14 17.74 10.24
CA HIS A 243 -26.97 19.04 9.57
C HIS A 243 -25.65 19.74 9.92
N LEU A 244 -24.77 19.12 10.71
CA LEU A 244 -23.44 19.65 10.99
C LEU A 244 -22.43 19.43 9.84
N PHE A 245 -22.81 18.65 8.83
CA PHE A 245 -21.95 18.16 7.75
C PHE A 245 -22.45 18.59 6.37
#